data_AF-A0A8B9F0P6-F1
#
_entry.id   AF-A0A8B9F0P6-F1
#
_cell.length_a   1.000
_cell.length_b   1.000
_cell.length_c   1.000
_cell.angle_alpha   90.00
_cell.angle_beta   90.00
_cell.angle_gamma   90.00
#
_symmetry.space_group_name_H-M   'P 1'
#
loop_
_entity.id
_entity.type
_entity.pdbx_description
1 polymer ?
#
loop_
_entity_poly.entity_id
_entity_poly.type
_entity_poly.pdbx_seq_one_letter_code
_entity_poly.pdbx_strand_id
1 'polypeptide(L)'
;MAESRVISEESDEERLPTLASLLQTSPSPPCDLGRRRSSSPVPKAGSEEEVVVVVSSGSDDDDEEMGEGDKWTEEPNVLVVLRLEEFLSMAHNYKQALVDLQLSKQVQVSFFESWEELGEYATMFTKSVAEAPFKRERENTGFSFYLEKAWCGGVKVDHSGKGLLEVWKRQLQQFNRVSLEMAEAIVSAYPSPQLLNQAYIRCSSEQERENMLANITVSHGDGVTATCRRIGPELSRRVYLQMTSHDPDLYLDVSG
;
A
#
# COMPACT_ATOMS: atom_id res chain seq x y z
N MET A 1 -68.50 8.20 16.95
CA MET A 1 -68.48 6.97 16.13
C MET A 1 -67.20 7.06 15.31
N ALA A 2 -66.04 6.69 15.86
CA ALA A 2 -65.60 5.32 16.09
C ALA A 2 -65.54 4.53 14.77
N GLU A 3 -64.34 4.48 14.17
CA GLU A 3 -63.66 3.23 13.84
C GLU A 3 -62.21 3.55 13.45
N SER A 4 -61.30 3.28 14.39
CA SER A 4 -59.85 3.32 14.23
C SER A 4 -59.40 1.98 13.64
N ARG A 5 -58.82 1.98 12.43
CA ARG A 5 -58.11 0.81 11.92
C ARG A 5 -56.65 0.90 12.34
N VAL A 6 -56.32 0.10 13.34
CA VAL A 6 -54.96 -0.23 13.77
C VAL A 6 -54.33 -1.05 12.64
N ILE A 7 -53.26 -0.53 12.04
CA ILE A 7 -52.39 -1.32 11.17
C ILE A 7 -51.24 -1.78 12.06
N SER A 8 -51.23 -3.08 12.31
CA SER A 8 -50.25 -3.78 13.14
C SER A 8 -48.86 -3.72 12.50
N GLU A 9 -47.88 -3.47 13.35
CA GLU A 9 -46.46 -3.64 13.14
C GLU A 9 -46.15 -5.13 12.95
N GLU A 10 -45.47 -5.48 11.85
CA GLU A 10 -44.80 -6.79 11.70
C GLU A 10 -43.40 -6.51 11.15
N SER A 11 -42.46 -6.37 12.08
CA SER A 11 -41.03 -6.29 11.82
C SER A 11 -40.47 -7.71 11.79
N ASP A 12 -40.29 -8.26 10.59
CA ASP A 12 -39.53 -9.49 10.36
C ASP A 12 -38.06 -9.23 10.61
N GLU A 13 -37.67 -9.34 11.87
CA GLU A 13 -36.28 -9.34 12.30
C GLU A 13 -35.73 -10.76 12.05
N GLU A 14 -35.09 -10.95 10.89
CA GLU A 14 -34.30 -12.14 10.58
C GLU A 14 -33.24 -12.33 11.69
N ARG A 15 -33.56 -13.23 12.63
CA ARG A 15 -32.68 -13.66 13.70
C ARG A 15 -31.51 -14.46 13.11
N LEU A 16 -30.43 -13.76 12.76
CA LEU A 16 -29.14 -14.37 12.52
C LEU A 16 -28.68 -15.11 13.79
N PRO A 17 -28.17 -16.36 13.68
CA PRO A 17 -27.70 -17.09 14.85
C PRO A 17 -26.50 -16.37 15.46
N THR A 18 -26.55 -16.15 16.78
CA THR A 18 -25.44 -15.58 17.53
C THR A 18 -24.21 -16.48 17.41
N LEU A 19 -23.02 -15.90 17.19
CA LEU A 19 -21.73 -16.61 17.02
C LEU A 19 -21.39 -17.62 18.13
N ALA A 20 -22.07 -17.54 19.29
CA ALA A 20 -21.97 -18.51 20.37
C ALA A 20 -22.56 -19.90 20.01
N SER A 21 -23.50 -20.00 19.07
CA SER A 21 -24.16 -21.24 18.68
C SER A 21 -23.36 -22.11 17.71
N LEU A 22 -22.36 -21.55 17.02
CA LEU A 22 -21.44 -22.29 16.13
C LEU A 22 -20.26 -22.93 16.88
N LEU A 23 -20.07 -22.60 18.17
CA LEU A 23 -18.98 -23.13 19.01
C LEU A 23 -19.45 -24.24 19.97
N GLN A 24 -20.70 -24.70 19.87
CA GLN A 24 -21.18 -25.81 20.71
C GLN A 24 -20.73 -27.14 20.11
N THR A 25 -19.74 -27.75 20.76
CA THR A 25 -19.25 -29.09 20.46
C THR A 25 -20.33 -30.13 20.77
N SER A 26 -20.67 -30.93 19.75
CA SER A 26 -21.60 -32.05 19.89
C SER A 26 -21.04 -33.13 20.82
N PRO A 27 -21.83 -33.73 21.73
CA PRO A 27 -21.34 -34.78 22.63
C PRO A 27 -21.26 -36.12 21.89
N SER A 28 -20.05 -36.62 21.66
CA SER A 28 -19.81 -37.99 21.17
C SER A 28 -19.85 -39.01 22.32
N PRO A 29 -20.29 -40.27 22.07
CA PRO A 29 -20.39 -41.31 23.10
C PRO A 29 -19.02 -41.82 23.56
N PRO A 30 -18.93 -42.50 24.72
CA PRO A 30 -17.63 -42.86 25.30
C PRO A 30 -17.05 -44.08 24.58
N CYS A 31 -15.96 -43.87 23.84
CA CYS A 31 -15.07 -44.94 23.39
C CYS A 31 -13.85 -44.95 24.29
N ASP A 32 -13.82 -45.91 25.21
CA ASP A 32 -12.69 -46.21 26.07
C ASP A 32 -11.70 -47.14 25.35
N LEU A 33 -10.44 -47.07 25.79
CA LEU A 33 -9.29 -47.93 25.50
C LEU A 33 -8.47 -47.65 24.21
N GLY A 34 -7.30 -47.05 24.43
CA GLY A 34 -6.17 -47.23 23.51
C GLY A 34 -5.14 -46.10 23.48
N ARG A 35 -4.37 -45.93 24.56
CA ARG A 35 -3.19 -45.05 24.60
C ARG A 35 -2.14 -45.51 23.57
N ARG A 36 -2.23 -45.06 22.32
CA ARG A 36 -1.08 -44.94 21.41
C ARG A 36 -0.74 -43.47 21.29
N ARG A 37 0.28 -43.08 22.05
CA ARG A 37 1.00 -41.83 21.87
C ARG A 37 1.76 -41.96 20.55
N SER A 38 1.14 -41.63 19.42
CA SER A 38 1.90 -41.29 18.21
C SER A 38 2.51 -39.92 18.48
N SER A 39 3.72 -39.94 19.03
CA SER A 39 4.58 -38.77 19.08
C SER A 39 4.86 -38.34 17.65
N SER A 40 4.16 -37.33 17.16
CA SER A 40 4.71 -36.48 16.10
C SER A 40 6.03 -35.93 16.65
N PRO A 41 7.18 -36.12 15.97
CA PRO A 41 8.41 -35.57 16.47
C PRO A 41 8.32 -34.05 16.34
N VAL A 42 8.31 -33.35 17.48
CA VAL A 42 8.77 -31.97 17.54
C VAL A 42 10.23 -32.01 17.06
N PRO A 43 10.62 -31.29 16.00
CA PRO A 43 11.99 -31.34 15.52
C PRO A 43 12.92 -30.86 16.64
N LYS A 44 13.91 -31.69 16.96
CA LYS A 44 14.92 -31.36 17.96
C LYS A 44 15.76 -30.22 17.41
N ALA A 45 15.89 -29.15 18.21
CA ALA A 45 16.88 -28.12 17.98
C ALA A 45 18.28 -28.77 17.96
N GLY A 46 18.93 -28.71 16.80
CA GLY A 46 20.34 -29.00 16.64
C GLY A 46 20.66 -30.21 15.76
N SER A 47 20.70 -30.00 14.44
CA SER A 47 21.83 -30.37 13.57
C SER A 47 21.52 -29.99 12.12
N GLU A 48 22.37 -29.12 11.57
CA GLU A 48 22.52 -28.80 10.14
C GLU A 48 21.38 -27.96 9.53
N GLU A 49 21.76 -27.02 8.66
CA GLU A 49 20.92 -25.96 8.09
C GLU A 49 19.66 -26.51 7.41
N GLU A 50 18.54 -26.60 8.14
CA GLU A 50 17.25 -27.01 7.56
C GLU A 50 16.68 -25.84 6.77
N VAL A 51 17.18 -25.68 5.54
CA VAL A 51 16.65 -24.69 4.62
C VAL A 51 15.34 -25.21 4.05
N VAL A 52 14.30 -24.38 4.12
CA VAL A 52 12.96 -24.71 3.60
C VAL A 52 12.76 -24.00 2.27
N VAL A 53 12.33 -24.74 1.26
CA VAL A 53 12.01 -24.22 -0.07
C VAL A 53 10.50 -24.07 -0.19
N VAL A 54 10.06 -22.89 -0.57
CA VAL A 54 8.65 -22.58 -0.79
C VAL A 54 8.43 -22.25 -2.25
N VAL A 55 7.40 -22.85 -2.84
CA VAL A 55 7.03 -22.67 -4.24
C VAL A 55 5.60 -22.12 -4.30
N SER A 56 5.42 -20.96 -4.94
CA SER A 56 4.12 -20.34 -5.18
C SER A 56 3.81 -20.37 -6.67
N SER A 57 2.68 -20.97 -7.04
CA SER A 57 2.19 -20.99 -8.42
C SER A 57 1.21 -19.84 -8.62
N GLY A 58 1.56 -18.87 -9.46
CA GLY A 58 0.58 -17.98 -10.09
C GLY A 58 0.10 -18.64 -11.37
N SER A 59 -1.21 -18.88 -11.53
CA SER A 59 -1.75 -19.35 -12.80
C SER A 59 -2.38 -18.17 -13.54
N ASP A 60 -1.84 -17.85 -14.71
CA ASP A 60 -2.60 -17.20 -15.76
C ASP A 60 -3.23 -18.33 -16.60
N ASP A 61 -4.54 -18.48 -16.55
CA ASP A 61 -5.26 -19.23 -17.57
C ASP A 61 -5.46 -18.28 -18.76
N ASP A 62 -4.80 -18.61 -19.88
CA ASP A 62 -4.98 -17.94 -21.17
C ASP A 62 -6.46 -17.92 -21.59
N ASP A 63 -6.92 -16.75 -22.03
CA ASP A 63 -8.27 -16.45 -22.51
C ASP A 63 -8.79 -17.45 -23.57
N GLU A 64 -10.04 -17.91 -23.42
CA GLU A 64 -11.06 -17.73 -24.47
C GLU A 64 -12.50 -18.04 -24.01
N GLU A 65 -13.39 -17.14 -24.47
CA GLU A 65 -14.85 -17.16 -24.57
C GLU A 65 -15.77 -16.57 -23.47
N MET A 66 -16.67 -15.73 -24.02
CA MET A 66 -17.59 -14.78 -23.42
C MET A 66 -18.71 -15.44 -22.63
N GLY A 67 -19.08 -14.86 -21.49
CA GLY A 67 -20.31 -15.20 -20.78
C GLY A 67 -20.46 -14.41 -19.49
N GLU A 68 -21.37 -13.44 -19.52
CA GLU A 68 -21.83 -12.62 -18.40
C GLU A 68 -22.22 -13.49 -17.19
N GLY A 69 -21.55 -13.26 -16.06
CA GLY A 69 -21.82 -13.90 -14.77
C GLY A 69 -20.61 -13.77 -13.88
N ASP A 70 -20.80 -13.22 -12.68
CA ASP A 70 -19.78 -13.02 -11.62
C ASP A 70 -19.17 -14.36 -11.15
N LYS A 71 -18.40 -15.00 -12.03
CA LYS A 71 -17.66 -16.21 -11.75
C LYS A 71 -16.32 -15.77 -11.17
N TRP A 72 -16.25 -15.72 -9.85
CA TRP A 72 -14.98 -15.63 -9.14
C TRP A 72 -14.08 -16.75 -9.64
N THR A 73 -13.07 -16.42 -10.43
CA THR A 73 -11.96 -17.33 -10.70
C THR A 73 -11.16 -17.39 -9.41
N GLU A 74 -11.37 -18.44 -8.62
CA GLU A 74 -10.49 -18.74 -7.50
C GLU A 74 -9.08 -18.94 -8.06
N GLU A 75 -8.25 -17.89 -8.03
CA GLU A 75 -6.82 -18.00 -8.34
C GLU A 75 -6.19 -18.95 -7.32
N PRO A 76 -5.69 -20.14 -7.71
CA PRO A 76 -5.10 -21.09 -6.78
C PRO A 76 -3.71 -20.59 -6.40
N ASN A 77 -3.65 -19.70 -5.39
CA ASN A 77 -2.40 -19.31 -4.75
C ASN A 77 -1.88 -20.49 -3.91
N VAL A 78 -1.24 -21.47 -4.56
CA VAL A 78 -0.76 -22.68 -3.91
C VAL A 78 0.64 -22.45 -3.36
N LEU A 79 0.77 -22.53 -2.03
CA LEU A 79 2.04 -22.53 -1.31
C LEU A 79 2.48 -23.98 -1.05
N VAL A 80 3.58 -24.42 -1.67
CA VAL A 80 4.16 -25.75 -1.44
C VAL A 80 5.46 -25.61 -0.66
N VAL A 81 5.59 -26.35 0.44
CA VAL A 81 6.75 -26.34 1.35
C VAL A 81 7.53 -27.65 1.20
N LEU A 82 8.82 -27.56 0.88
CA LEU A 82 9.72 -28.71 0.71
C LEU A 82 11.00 -28.51 1.52
N ARG A 83 11.64 -29.61 1.94
CA ARG A 83 12.98 -29.55 2.52
C ARG A 83 14.03 -29.36 1.43
N LEU A 84 15.11 -28.62 1.72
CA LEU A 84 16.18 -28.35 0.76
C LEU A 84 16.78 -29.64 0.16
N GLU A 85 16.96 -30.69 0.97
CA GLU A 85 17.49 -31.98 0.49
C GLU A 85 16.60 -32.61 -0.60
N GLU A 86 15.28 -32.53 -0.42
CA GLU A 86 14.30 -33.05 -1.38
C GLU A 86 14.33 -32.21 -2.67
N PHE A 87 14.46 -30.88 -2.54
CA PHE A 87 14.57 -29.98 -3.69
C PHE A 87 15.88 -30.16 -4.48
N LEU A 88 17.02 -30.23 -3.80
CA LEU A 88 18.33 -30.45 -4.42
C LEU A 88 18.43 -31.85 -5.06
N SER A 89 17.76 -32.85 -4.49
CA SER A 89 17.66 -34.17 -5.11
C SER A 89 16.88 -34.16 -6.43
N MET A 90 16.01 -33.18 -6.66
CA MET A 90 15.28 -33.01 -7.92
C MET A 90 16.07 -32.18 -8.96
N ALA A 91 17.04 -31.37 -8.53
CA ALA A 91 17.73 -30.40 -9.38
C ALA A 91 19.25 -30.60 -9.40
N HIS A 92 19.78 -31.14 -10.50
CA HIS A 92 21.24 -31.29 -10.72
C HIS A 92 21.98 -29.93 -10.77
N ASN A 93 21.28 -28.84 -11.10
CA ASN A 93 21.76 -27.46 -10.94
C ASN A 93 20.57 -26.58 -10.56
N TYR A 94 20.36 -26.41 -9.24
CA TYR A 94 19.20 -25.70 -8.71
C TYR A 94 19.09 -24.25 -9.21
N LYS A 95 20.20 -23.53 -9.44
CA LYS A 95 20.16 -22.15 -9.94
C LYS A 95 19.61 -22.06 -11.37
N GLN A 96 20.04 -22.97 -12.24
CA GLN A 96 19.51 -23.03 -13.61
C GLN A 96 18.02 -23.44 -13.59
N ALA A 97 17.68 -24.43 -12.76
CA ALA A 97 16.30 -24.89 -12.61
C ALA A 97 15.35 -23.80 -12.09
N LEU A 98 15.81 -22.95 -11.16
CA LEU A 98 15.04 -21.80 -10.66
C LEU A 98 14.75 -20.78 -11.76
N VAL A 99 15.76 -20.42 -12.55
CA VAL A 99 15.60 -19.48 -13.68
C VAL A 99 14.66 -20.07 -14.72
N ASP A 100 14.84 -21.34 -15.07
CA ASP A 100 13.98 -22.03 -16.03
C ASP A 100 12.53 -22.11 -15.52
N LEU A 101 12.32 -22.39 -14.23
CA LEU A 101 10.99 -22.46 -13.62
C LEU A 101 10.31 -21.08 -13.58
N GLN A 102 11.05 -20.03 -13.24
CA GLN A 102 10.53 -18.65 -13.24
C GLN A 102 10.18 -18.19 -14.67
N LEU A 103 11.00 -18.50 -15.67
CA LEU A 103 10.76 -18.09 -17.06
C LEU A 103 9.66 -18.92 -17.75
N SER A 104 9.62 -20.23 -17.49
CA SER A 104 8.71 -21.14 -18.21
C SER A 104 7.36 -21.34 -17.54
N LYS A 105 7.26 -21.13 -16.22
CA LYS A 105 6.06 -21.37 -15.42
C LYS A 105 5.64 -20.20 -14.53
N GLN A 106 6.40 -19.10 -14.51
CA GLN A 106 6.12 -17.92 -13.68
C GLN A 106 5.94 -18.24 -12.18
N VAL A 107 6.58 -19.31 -11.73
CA VAL A 107 6.53 -19.76 -10.35
C VAL A 107 7.57 -19.01 -9.54
N GLN A 108 7.17 -18.49 -8.38
CA GLN A 108 8.08 -17.88 -7.42
C GLN A 108 8.61 -18.95 -6.46
N VAL A 109 9.93 -18.99 -6.27
CA VAL A 109 10.58 -19.86 -5.27
C VAL A 109 11.30 -19.01 -4.23
N SER A 110 11.15 -19.33 -2.95
CA SER A 110 11.82 -18.66 -1.83
C SER A 110 12.47 -19.68 -0.90
N PHE A 111 13.62 -19.31 -0.32
CA PHE A 111 14.39 -20.15 0.59
C PHE A 111 14.40 -19.49 1.97
N PHE A 112 14.21 -20.29 3.01
CA PHE A 112 14.18 -19.82 4.40
C PHE A 112 15.18 -20.60 5.24
N GLU A 113 15.91 -19.92 6.11
CA GLU A 113 16.92 -20.54 6.98
C GLU A 113 16.30 -21.14 8.25
N SER A 114 15.05 -20.79 8.55
CA SER A 114 14.33 -21.29 9.73
C SER A 114 12.82 -21.41 9.50
N TRP A 115 12.19 -22.26 10.31
CA TRP A 115 10.74 -22.38 10.39
C TRP A 115 10.04 -21.10 10.87
N GLU A 116 10.74 -20.25 11.62
CA GLU A 116 10.21 -18.96 12.08
C GLU A 116 10.06 -17.98 10.92
N GLU A 117 11.10 -17.83 10.10
CA GLU A 117 11.10 -17.00 8.89
C GLU A 117 10.03 -17.46 7.89
N LEU A 118 9.87 -18.79 7.73
CA LEU A 118 8.78 -19.37 6.94
C LEU A 118 7.40 -19.00 7.49
N GLY A 119 7.22 -19.03 8.82
CA GLY A 119 5.95 -18.69 9.47
C GLY A 119 5.58 -17.21 9.28
N GLU A 120 6.55 -16.31 9.38
CA GLU A 120 6.38 -14.89 9.07
C GLU A 120 6.00 -14.69 7.61
N TYR A 121 6.70 -15.36 6.68
CA TYR A 121 6.40 -15.31 5.26
C TYR A 121 5.00 -15.83 4.95
N ALA A 122 4.59 -16.98 5.49
CA ALA A 122 3.26 -17.54 5.29
C ALA A 122 2.16 -16.60 5.81
N THR A 123 2.40 -15.93 6.94
CA THR A 123 1.49 -14.92 7.49
C THR A 123 1.36 -13.71 6.56
N MET A 124 2.49 -13.19 6.06
CA MET A 124 2.53 -12.07 5.12
C MET A 124 1.88 -12.44 3.78
N PHE A 125 2.15 -13.63 3.26
CA PHE A 125 1.59 -14.16 2.02
C PHE A 125 0.07 -14.30 2.13
N THR A 126 -0.42 -14.96 3.18
CA THR A 126 -1.87 -15.13 3.44
C THR A 126 -2.58 -13.79 3.56
N LYS A 127 -1.98 -12.83 4.28
CA LYS A 127 -2.51 -11.46 4.37
C LYS A 127 -2.54 -10.77 3.01
N SER A 128 -1.48 -10.91 2.21
CA SER A 128 -1.39 -10.29 0.88
C SER A 128 -2.43 -10.86 -0.07
N VAL A 129 -2.65 -12.18 -0.04
CA VAL A 129 -3.71 -12.86 -0.81
C VAL A 129 -5.09 -12.38 -0.36
N ALA A 130 -5.35 -12.28 0.94
CA ALA A 130 -6.63 -11.79 1.47
C ALA A 130 -6.91 -10.32 1.10
N GLU A 131 -5.87 -9.47 1.06
CA GLU A 131 -6.00 -8.04 0.71
C GLU A 131 -5.95 -7.78 -0.82
N ALA A 132 -5.51 -8.74 -1.64
CA ALA A 132 -5.34 -8.58 -3.09
C ALA A 132 -6.61 -8.10 -3.82
N PRO A 133 -7.82 -8.69 -3.63
CA PRO A 133 -9.01 -8.21 -4.34
C PRO A 133 -9.37 -6.78 -3.93
N PHE A 134 -9.26 -6.44 -2.65
CA PHE A 134 -9.53 -5.10 -2.14
C PHE A 134 -8.53 -4.06 -2.66
N LYS A 135 -7.23 -4.40 -2.75
CA LYS A 135 -6.20 -3.51 -3.33
C LYS A 135 -6.46 -3.24 -4.81
N ARG A 136 -6.77 -4.29 -5.58
CA ARG A 136 -7.09 -4.22 -7.01
C ARG A 136 -8.27 -3.28 -7.29
N GLU A 137 -9.36 -3.40 -6.52
CA GLU A 137 -10.52 -2.51 -6.65
C GLU A 137 -10.18 -1.06 -6.26
N ARG A 138 -9.40 -0.87 -5.20
CA ARG A 138 -8.96 0.45 -4.75
C ARG A 138 -8.06 1.15 -5.78
N GLU A 139 -7.22 0.41 -6.49
CA GLU A 139 -6.36 0.91 -7.56
C GLU A 139 -7.16 1.40 -8.78
N ASN A 140 -8.37 0.88 -9.00
CA ASN A 140 -9.27 1.29 -10.09
C ASN A 140 -9.93 2.68 -9.89
N THR A 141 -9.59 3.40 -8.82
CA THR A 141 -10.21 4.69 -8.47
C THR A 141 -9.67 5.89 -9.26
N GLY A 142 -8.75 5.67 -10.21
CA GLY A 142 -8.19 6.72 -11.09
C GLY A 142 -7.14 7.62 -10.43
N PHE A 143 -6.91 7.51 -9.11
CA PHE A 143 -5.89 8.24 -8.36
C PHE A 143 -4.71 7.34 -7.98
N SER A 144 -3.83 7.06 -8.94
CA SER A 144 -2.66 6.17 -8.76
C SER A 144 -1.66 6.65 -7.69
N PHE A 145 -1.68 7.93 -7.33
CA PHE A 145 -0.71 8.53 -6.40
C PHE A 145 -1.15 8.52 -4.93
N TYR A 146 -2.46 8.50 -4.62
CA TYR A 146 -2.94 9.02 -3.33
C TYR A 146 -3.31 8.00 -2.25
N LEU A 147 -3.51 6.72 -2.57
CA LEU A 147 -4.19 5.81 -1.64
C LEU A 147 -3.30 4.82 -0.87
N GLU A 148 -2.02 4.66 -1.22
CA GLU A 148 -1.29 3.48 -0.76
C GLU A 148 -0.07 3.74 0.15
N LYS A 149 0.55 4.91 0.10
CA LYS A 149 1.81 5.11 0.81
C LYS A 149 1.56 5.56 2.26
N ALA A 150 1.97 4.72 3.21
CA ALA A 150 2.03 5.02 4.66
C ALA A 150 2.79 6.33 5.00
N TRP A 151 3.60 6.84 4.07
CA TRP A 151 4.36 8.08 4.18
C TRP A 151 3.53 9.35 3.90
N CYS A 152 2.30 9.20 3.41
CA CYS A 152 1.40 10.29 2.99
C CYS A 152 0.22 10.51 3.97
N GLY A 153 0.41 10.19 5.25
CA GLY A 153 -0.59 10.49 6.27
C GLY A 153 -0.90 12.00 6.34
N GLY A 154 -2.19 12.34 6.41
CA GLY A 154 -2.62 13.73 6.58
C GLY A 154 -2.05 14.38 7.83
N VAL A 155 -1.98 15.72 7.85
CA VAL A 155 -1.66 16.47 9.07
C VAL A 155 -2.93 16.61 9.89
N LYS A 156 -2.88 16.27 11.18
CA LYS A 156 -3.98 16.57 12.09
C LYS A 156 -4.05 18.09 12.32
N VAL A 157 -5.21 18.68 12.01
CA VAL A 157 -5.47 20.11 12.23
C VAL A 157 -6.53 20.25 13.31
N ASP A 158 -6.31 21.17 14.26
CA ASP A 158 -7.30 21.47 15.29
C ASP A 158 -8.30 22.56 14.84
N HIS A 159 -9.38 22.75 15.60
CA HIS A 159 -10.39 23.78 15.32
C HIS A 159 -9.83 25.22 15.37
N SER A 160 -8.65 25.43 15.95
CA SER A 160 -7.98 26.74 15.97
C SER A 160 -7.12 26.99 14.72
N GLY A 161 -6.99 25.98 13.84
CA GLY A 161 -6.15 26.05 12.65
C GLY A 161 -4.68 25.67 12.91
N LYS A 162 -4.34 25.21 14.11
CA LYS A 162 -2.99 24.70 14.39
C LYS A 162 -2.76 23.44 13.56
N GLY A 163 -1.67 23.44 12.81
CA GLY A 163 -1.34 22.41 11.82
C GLY A 163 -1.52 22.86 10.37
N LEU A 164 -2.26 23.94 10.08
CA LEU A 164 -2.43 24.42 8.70
C LEU A 164 -1.13 24.87 8.04
N LEU A 165 -0.20 25.44 8.80
CA LEU A 165 1.13 25.79 8.28
C LEU A 165 1.90 24.53 7.85
N GLU A 166 1.78 23.45 8.61
CA GLU A 166 2.39 22.17 8.28
C GLU A 166 1.71 21.51 7.09
N VAL A 167 0.38 21.64 6.97
CA VAL A 167 -0.36 21.24 5.75
C VAL A 167 0.19 21.97 4.54
N TRP A 168 0.33 23.30 4.63
CA TRP A 168 0.84 24.11 3.53
C TRP A 168 2.26 23.70 3.12
N LYS A 169 3.14 23.46 4.10
CA LYS A 169 4.47 22.92 3.84
C LYS A 169 4.42 21.56 3.14
N ARG A 170 3.59 20.62 3.61
CA ARG A 170 3.44 19.29 3.00
C ARG A 170 2.84 19.34 1.60
N GLN A 171 1.94 20.28 1.33
CA GLN A 171 1.39 20.53 -0.01
C GLN A 171 2.50 20.95 -0.98
N LEU A 172 3.39 21.84 -0.56
CA LEU A 172 4.56 22.22 -1.36
C LEU A 172 5.55 21.06 -1.57
N GLN A 173 5.66 20.13 -0.62
CA GLN A 173 6.46 18.91 -0.78
C GLN A 173 5.88 17.90 -1.77
N GLN A 174 4.60 18.01 -2.16
CA GLN A 174 4.01 17.10 -3.16
C GLN A 174 4.51 17.38 -4.58
N PHE A 175 5.11 18.55 -4.83
CA PHE A 175 5.72 18.85 -6.11
C PHE A 175 6.95 17.97 -6.33
N ASN A 176 7.10 17.46 -7.56
CA ASN A 176 8.27 16.66 -7.93
C ASN A 176 9.57 17.42 -7.63
N ARG A 177 10.57 16.74 -7.07
CA ARG A 177 11.92 17.28 -6.79
C ARG A 177 11.94 18.42 -5.76
N VAL A 178 10.94 18.52 -4.87
CA VAL A 178 10.94 19.47 -3.76
C VAL A 178 11.38 18.79 -2.47
N SER A 179 12.47 19.28 -1.87
CA SER A 179 12.90 18.83 -0.54
C SER A 179 12.18 19.56 0.58
N LEU A 180 12.30 19.03 1.81
CA LEU A 180 11.75 19.68 3.01
C LEU A 180 12.29 21.12 3.16
N GLU A 181 13.60 21.33 2.98
CA GLU A 181 14.20 22.67 3.13
C GLU A 181 13.71 23.64 2.05
N MET A 182 13.47 23.16 0.83
CA MET A 182 12.90 23.98 -0.24
C MET A 182 11.48 24.43 0.10
N ALA A 183 10.64 23.51 0.56
CA ALA A 183 9.28 23.82 1.00
C ALA A 183 9.29 24.80 2.18
N GLU A 184 10.16 24.57 3.17
CA GLU A 184 10.31 25.45 4.33
C GLU A 184 10.77 26.87 3.95
N ALA A 185 11.67 27.00 2.97
CA ALA A 185 12.09 28.30 2.46
C ALA A 185 10.93 29.06 1.78
N ILE A 186 10.08 28.37 1.01
CA ILE A 186 8.87 28.97 0.40
C ILE A 186 7.87 29.37 1.48
N VAL A 187 7.59 28.49 2.44
CA VAL A 187 6.64 28.75 3.55
C VAL A 187 7.12 29.92 4.41
N SER A 188 8.43 30.05 4.63
CA SER A 188 9.01 31.17 5.37
C SER A 188 8.81 32.50 4.67
N ALA A 189 8.87 32.54 3.33
CA ALA A 189 8.57 33.73 2.53
C ALA A 189 7.05 33.98 2.39
N TYR A 190 6.26 32.92 2.26
CA TYR A 190 4.82 32.96 2.04
C TYR A 190 4.10 31.95 2.97
N PRO A 191 3.76 32.35 4.21
CA PRO A 191 3.24 31.44 5.23
C PRO A 191 1.77 31.03 5.01
N SER A 192 1.16 31.42 3.88
CA SER A 192 -0.15 30.92 3.47
C SER A 192 -0.29 30.93 1.94
N PRO A 193 -1.14 30.04 1.39
CA PRO A 193 -1.47 30.03 -0.04
C PRO A 193 -2.03 31.38 -0.53
N GLN A 194 -2.78 32.07 0.32
CA GLN A 194 -3.37 33.38 0.00
C GLN A 194 -2.30 34.46 -0.17
N LEU A 195 -1.28 34.49 0.69
CA LEU A 195 -0.17 35.43 0.56
C LEU A 195 0.64 35.17 -0.72
N LEU A 196 0.85 33.90 -1.06
CA LEU A 196 1.50 33.52 -2.32
C LEU A 196 0.69 33.99 -3.53
N ASN A 197 -0.63 33.75 -3.53
CA ASN A 197 -1.51 34.18 -4.62
C ASN A 197 -1.58 35.71 -4.76
N GLN A 198 -1.68 36.44 -3.63
CA GLN A 198 -1.64 37.90 -3.64
C GLN A 198 -0.33 38.45 -4.22
N ALA A 199 0.80 37.79 -3.96
CA ALA A 199 2.08 38.17 -4.55
C ALA A 199 2.06 38.01 -6.08
N TYR A 200 1.53 36.89 -6.60
CA TYR A 200 1.38 36.70 -8.05
C TYR A 200 0.47 37.75 -8.71
N ILE A 201 -0.64 38.13 -8.06
CA ILE A 201 -1.56 39.16 -8.55
C ILE A 201 -0.86 40.52 -8.68
N ARG A 202 0.09 40.83 -7.78
CA ARG A 202 0.83 42.09 -7.77
C ARG A 202 1.95 42.14 -8.83
N CYS A 203 2.39 41.00 -9.35
CA CYS A 203 3.38 40.97 -10.43
C CYS A 203 2.82 41.56 -11.72
N SER A 204 3.67 42.29 -12.43
CA SER A 204 3.29 43.05 -13.63
C SER A 204 3.41 42.25 -14.92
N SER A 205 4.17 41.15 -14.91
CA SER A 205 4.37 40.29 -16.08
C SER A 205 4.28 38.81 -15.71
N GLU A 206 3.97 37.97 -16.70
CA GLU A 206 3.95 36.51 -16.53
C GLU A 206 5.34 35.96 -16.20
N GLN A 207 6.39 36.46 -16.86
CA GLN A 207 7.78 36.08 -16.58
C GLN A 207 8.18 36.38 -15.12
N GLU A 208 7.72 37.50 -14.56
CA GLU A 208 7.96 37.86 -13.16
C GLU A 208 7.25 36.88 -12.22
N ARG A 209 6.01 36.49 -12.53
CA ARG A 209 5.26 35.49 -11.76
C ARG A 209 5.97 34.14 -11.77
N GLU A 210 6.38 33.68 -12.96
CA GLU A 210 7.09 32.40 -13.11
C GLU A 210 8.41 32.38 -12.34
N ASN A 211 9.11 33.51 -12.18
CA ASN A 211 10.41 33.58 -11.50
C ASN A 211 10.35 34.12 -10.06
N MET A 212 9.17 34.41 -9.53
CA MET A 212 8.98 35.04 -8.22
C MET A 212 9.65 34.27 -7.08
N LEU A 213 9.61 32.93 -7.12
CA LEU A 213 10.19 32.06 -6.09
C LEU A 213 11.63 31.62 -6.42
N ALA A 214 12.08 31.81 -7.67
CA ALA A 214 13.34 31.24 -8.17
C ALA A 214 14.56 31.66 -7.36
N ASN A 215 14.47 32.87 -6.80
CA ASN A 215 15.56 33.56 -6.15
C ASN A 215 15.65 33.30 -4.63
N ILE A 216 14.65 32.63 -4.05
CA ILE A 216 14.61 32.27 -2.62
C ILE A 216 15.78 31.33 -2.30
N THR A 217 16.48 31.65 -1.22
CA THR A 217 17.63 30.89 -0.72
C THR A 217 17.19 29.74 0.16
N VAL A 218 17.79 28.58 -0.08
CA VAL A 218 17.61 27.34 0.67
C VAL A 218 18.97 27.04 1.31
N SER A 219 19.04 27.18 2.63
CA SER A 219 20.22 26.84 3.41
C SER A 219 20.16 25.38 3.83
N HIS A 220 21.22 24.64 3.57
CA HIS A 220 21.36 23.25 4.00
C HIS A 220 22.50 23.14 5.01
N GLY A 221 22.15 22.74 6.24
CA GLY A 221 23.07 22.66 7.39
C GLY A 221 23.10 23.94 8.24
N ASP A 222 23.70 23.83 9.42
CA ASP A 222 23.87 24.91 10.39
C ASP A 222 25.36 25.26 10.54
N GLY A 223 25.69 26.55 10.64
CA GLY A 223 27.06 27.05 10.83
C GLY A 223 27.90 27.27 9.55
N VAL A 224 29.23 27.31 9.72
CA VAL A 224 30.23 27.75 8.71
C VAL A 224 30.31 26.82 7.49
N THR A 225 29.75 25.60 7.56
CA THR A 225 29.67 24.64 6.46
C THR A 225 28.32 24.66 5.73
N ALA A 226 27.42 25.59 6.07
CA ALA A 226 26.12 25.69 5.42
C ALA A 226 26.29 25.95 3.92
N THR A 227 25.66 25.10 3.11
CA THR A 227 25.60 25.32 1.66
C THR A 227 24.31 26.07 1.33
N CYS A 228 24.41 27.12 0.52
CA CYS A 228 23.26 27.89 0.08
C CYS A 228 22.98 27.58 -1.39
N ARG A 229 21.77 27.09 -1.67
CA ARG A 229 21.27 26.90 -3.03
C ARG A 229 20.03 27.75 -3.23
N ARG A 230 19.66 28.03 -4.47
CA ARG A 230 18.41 28.72 -4.78
C ARG A 230 17.37 27.70 -5.21
N ILE A 231 16.09 28.04 -5.06
CA ILE A 231 14.97 27.23 -5.56
C ILE A 231 15.08 26.97 -7.07
N GLY A 232 15.44 28.01 -7.82
CA GLY A 232 15.59 27.94 -9.27
C GLY A 232 14.29 28.18 -10.06
N PRO A 233 14.40 28.56 -11.34
CA PRO A 233 13.27 28.99 -12.17
C PRO A 233 12.25 27.86 -12.41
N GLU A 234 12.71 26.61 -12.55
CA GLU A 234 11.84 25.48 -12.86
C GLU A 234 10.82 25.20 -11.74
N LEU A 235 11.27 25.14 -10.49
CA LEU A 235 10.34 24.95 -9.37
C LEU A 235 9.42 26.17 -9.19
N SER A 236 9.94 27.38 -9.36
CA SER A 236 9.14 28.61 -9.28
C SER A 236 7.99 28.62 -10.28
N ARG A 237 8.27 28.23 -11.53
CA ARG A 237 7.28 28.13 -12.61
C ARG A 237 6.21 27.08 -12.30
N ARG A 238 6.61 25.88 -11.85
CA ARG A 238 5.67 24.80 -11.51
C ARG A 238 4.71 25.18 -10.39
N VAL A 239 5.22 25.83 -9.34
CA VAL A 239 4.37 26.33 -8.25
C VAL A 239 3.41 27.39 -8.76
N TYR A 240 3.88 28.34 -9.59
CA TYR A 240 2.99 29.33 -10.20
C TYR A 240 1.87 28.70 -11.02
N LEU A 241 2.21 27.79 -11.94
CA LEU A 241 1.25 27.11 -12.80
C LEU A 241 0.22 26.33 -11.98
N GLN A 242 0.67 25.53 -11.00
CA GLN A 242 -0.24 24.75 -10.14
C GLN A 242 -1.18 25.63 -9.30
N MET A 243 -0.74 26.81 -8.89
CA MET A 243 -1.52 27.70 -8.02
C MET A 243 -2.48 28.62 -8.79
N THR A 244 -2.29 28.79 -10.11
CA THR A 244 -3.03 29.76 -10.91
C THR A 244 -3.73 29.20 -12.14
N SER A 245 -3.33 28.02 -12.63
CA SER A 245 -4.00 27.35 -13.74
C SER A 245 -5.42 26.92 -13.38
N HIS A 246 -6.32 27.04 -14.35
CA HIS A 246 -7.67 26.46 -14.29
C HIS A 246 -7.77 25.12 -15.03
N ASP A 247 -6.71 24.73 -15.74
CA ASP A 247 -6.61 23.47 -16.48
C ASP A 247 -6.09 22.36 -15.56
N PRO A 248 -6.91 21.34 -15.23
CA PRO A 248 -6.48 20.22 -14.38
C PRO A 248 -5.52 19.25 -15.09
N ASP A 249 -5.46 19.27 -16.42
CA ASP A 249 -4.63 18.36 -17.23
C ASP A 249 -3.28 18.99 -17.61
N LEU A 250 -2.97 20.17 -17.06
CA LEU A 250 -1.74 20.90 -17.33
C LEU A 250 -0.53 20.15 -16.76
N TYR A 251 0.40 19.77 -17.64
CA TYR A 251 1.68 19.21 -17.26
C TYR A 251 2.62 20.29 -16.72
N LEU A 252 3.10 20.08 -15.49
CA LEU A 252 3.98 21.03 -14.81
C LEU A 252 5.46 20.89 -15.22
N ASP A 253 5.93 19.67 -15.48
CA ASP A 253 7.31 19.41 -15.85
C ASP A 253 7.47 19.55 -17.39
N VAL A 254 8.37 20.42 -17.86
CA VAL A 254 8.72 20.46 -19.28
C VAL A 254 9.53 19.20 -19.58
N SER A 255 9.05 18.35 -20.49
CA SER A 255 9.85 17.25 -21.03
C SER A 255 11.03 17.85 -21.80
N GLY A 256 12.18 17.94 -21.15
CA GLY A 256 13.45 18.30 -21.77
C GLY A 256 14.08 17.12 -22.50
#